data_AF-R7LT15-F1
#
_entry.id   AF-R7LT15-F1
#
_cell.length_a   1.000
_cell.length_b   1.000
_cell.length_c   1.000
_cell.angle_alpha   90.00
_cell.angle_beta   90.00
_cell.angle_gamma   90.00
#
_symmetry.space_group_name_H-M   'P 1'
#
loop_
_entity.id
_entity.type
_entity.pdbx_description
1 polymer ?
#
loop_
_entity_poly.entity_id
_entity_poly.type
_entity_poly.pdbx_seq_one_letter_code
_entity_poly.pdbx_strand_id
1 'polypeptide(L)'
;MDDIDEKIIKKINTNQNVPVGFTQSIQKALYKDVKIKNKVVEFTKILATACTTIAIAGGVSFAGYGLYQKIWKDPERISIEQAKQQLDEESQIQNITEEQAKEIAEQKLKEIGFTDEIIVETTDVPDQNKLLTSYCFRTNNKWIISVNAKTAKFESLIFGDYNKKWENYTITRKEAIEVAKDFYNKFGYKEGDYQLVSLRANDLKGEGNGNTGFKFFATFSKVYDGLANSYESVEIDFLAKDKKLYNYTVRDNKFENNPIEITKEQAIEIAKNEDRKVETKDIIGVSAELRIEKMNAEAYARLKYTDDYYKPMMQTEVPDNESYLYKTDDRVRRVWIVVLKYGVQNDENKSEFENLAERTQKGQFSYFVDCTTGEIIGGSTSDYLVWDNKWSKYYAVE
;
A
#
# COMPACT_ATOMS: atom_id res chain seq x y z
N MET A 1 44.18 35.66 -9.02
CA MET A 1 43.82 35.49 -7.59
C MET A 1 43.09 36.76 -7.27
N ASP A 2 41.77 36.67 -7.28
CA ASP A 2 40.90 37.80 -7.49
C ASP A 2 40.48 38.39 -6.14
N ASP A 3 40.26 39.71 -6.14
CA ASP A 3 39.96 40.62 -5.02
C ASP A 3 38.80 40.20 -4.06
N ILE A 4 38.15 39.06 -4.33
CA ILE A 4 37.14 38.41 -3.50
C ILE A 4 37.78 37.52 -2.43
N ASP A 5 38.89 36.83 -2.76
CA ASP A 5 39.56 35.91 -1.86
C ASP A 5 40.18 36.65 -0.66
N GLU A 6 40.74 37.84 -0.89
CA GLU A 6 41.26 38.71 0.18
C GLU A 6 40.15 39.23 1.10
N LYS A 7 38.94 39.50 0.59
CA LYS A 7 37.79 39.95 1.38
C LYS A 7 37.22 38.85 2.28
N ILE A 8 37.31 37.59 1.86
CA ILE A 8 36.87 36.42 2.62
C ILE A 8 37.88 36.12 3.74
N ILE A 9 39.18 36.13 3.44
CA ILE A 9 40.25 35.93 4.43
C ILE A 9 40.20 36.98 5.54
N LYS A 10 39.89 38.24 5.19
CA LYS A 10 39.77 39.34 6.16
C LYS A 10 38.54 39.23 7.08
N LYS A 11 37.49 38.51 6.66
CA LYS A 11 36.28 38.24 7.48
C LYS A 11 36.42 37.02 8.39
N ILE A 12 37.23 36.04 8.00
CA ILE A 12 37.49 34.83 8.80
C ILE A 12 38.40 35.14 9.99
N ASN A 13 39.24 36.18 9.91
CA ASN A 13 40.21 36.56 10.95
C ASN A 13 39.69 37.49 12.06
N THR A 14 38.37 37.50 12.34
CA THR A 14 37.82 38.22 13.51
C THR A 14 37.03 37.30 14.43
N ASN A 15 37.74 36.70 15.40
CA ASN A 15 37.33 36.19 16.73
C ASN A 15 36.05 35.30 16.81
N GLN A 16 36.10 34.08 17.34
CA GLN A 16 36.57 33.74 18.69
C GLN A 16 37.21 32.34 18.81
N ASN A 17 38.18 32.23 19.74
CA ASN A 17 39.00 31.06 20.07
C ASN A 17 38.19 29.81 20.45
N VAL A 18 38.32 28.72 19.68
CA VAL A 18 38.05 27.37 20.15
C VAL A 18 39.37 26.77 20.67
N PRO A 19 39.46 26.34 21.94
CA PRO A 19 40.70 25.78 22.49
C PRO A 19 41.15 24.51 21.77
N VAL A 20 42.44 24.44 21.43
CA VAL A 20 43.10 23.32 20.73
C VAL A 20 42.90 21.95 21.39
N GLY A 21 42.57 21.90 22.69
CA GLY A 21 42.26 20.67 23.42
C GLY A 21 40.94 19.99 23.01
N PHE A 22 39.99 20.74 22.42
CA PHE A 22 38.67 20.20 22.02
C PHE A 22 38.77 19.38 20.73
N THR A 23 39.54 19.87 19.76
CA THR A 23 39.77 19.19 18.47
C THR A 23 40.62 17.93 18.62
N GLN A 24 41.62 17.94 19.51
CA GLN A 24 42.49 16.77 19.75
C GLN A 24 41.77 15.63 20.47
N SER A 25 40.75 15.92 21.29
CA SER A 25 39.96 14.90 21.99
C SER A 25 39.00 14.15 21.05
N ILE A 26 38.39 14.86 20.09
CA ILE A 26 37.48 14.29 19.09
C ILE A 26 38.25 13.42 18.08
N GLN A 27 39.43 13.87 17.62
CA GLN A 27 40.26 13.06 16.72
C GLN A 27 40.80 11.79 17.38
N LYS A 28 41.12 11.82 18.69
CA LYS A 28 41.57 10.63 19.43
C LYS A 28 40.44 9.63 19.70
N ALA A 29 39.19 10.09 19.82
CA ALA A 29 38.03 9.22 19.97
C ALA A 29 37.66 8.54 18.64
N LEU A 30 37.75 9.25 17.51
CA LEU A 30 37.37 8.72 16.20
C LEU A 30 38.40 7.74 15.61
N TYR A 31 39.68 7.82 15.99
CA TYR A 31 40.73 6.96 15.44
C TYR A 31 41.06 5.72 16.27
N LYS A 32 40.43 5.50 17.44
CA LYS A 32 40.78 4.37 18.31
C LYS A 32 39.93 3.10 18.16
N ASP A 33 38.85 3.12 17.38
CA ASP A 33 37.98 1.95 17.20
C ASP A 33 38.05 1.27 15.83
N VAL A 34 39.03 1.61 14.99
CA VAL A 34 39.38 0.79 13.82
C VAL A 34 40.36 -0.30 14.24
N LYS A 35 39.86 -1.30 14.99
CA LYS A 35 40.37 -2.68 15.09
C LYS A 35 39.65 -3.41 16.24
N ILE A 36 38.56 -4.13 15.95
CA ILE A 36 38.26 -5.44 16.56
C ILE A 36 37.48 -6.27 15.54
N LYS A 37 38.04 -7.43 15.21
CA LYS A 37 37.45 -8.53 14.43
C LYS A 37 36.37 -9.24 15.25
N ASN A 38 35.32 -9.69 14.55
CA ASN A 38 34.44 -10.83 14.83
C ASN A 38 34.06 -11.13 16.29
N LYS A 39 32.82 -10.82 16.65
CA LYS A 39 31.94 -11.76 17.36
C LYS A 39 30.48 -11.31 17.23
N VAL A 40 29.71 -12.11 16.47
CA VAL A 40 28.27 -12.24 16.59
C VAL A 40 27.97 -12.62 18.04
N VAL A 41 27.18 -11.82 18.76
CA VAL A 41 26.32 -12.13 19.94
C VAL A 41 26.04 -10.81 20.69
N GLU A 42 24.76 -10.55 20.99
CA GLU A 42 24.16 -9.46 21.81
C GLU A 42 23.56 -8.19 21.13
N PHE A 43 23.17 -8.20 19.85
CA PHE A 43 22.31 -7.11 19.31
C PHE A 43 20.83 -7.20 19.75
N THR A 44 20.41 -8.33 20.33
CA THR A 44 19.01 -8.58 20.71
C THR A 44 18.55 -7.87 21.99
N LYS A 45 19.47 -7.35 22.82
CA LYS A 45 19.12 -6.60 24.05
C LYS A 45 19.00 -5.09 23.85
N ILE A 46 19.58 -4.54 22.77
CA ILE A 46 19.52 -3.11 22.48
C ILE A 46 18.19 -2.72 21.78
N LEU A 47 17.62 -3.62 20.96
CA LEU A 47 16.30 -3.39 20.35
C LEU A 47 15.15 -3.34 21.37
N ALA A 48 15.25 -4.05 22.49
CA ALA A 48 14.23 -4.03 23.54
C ALA A 48 14.28 -2.77 24.43
N THR A 49 15.44 -2.11 24.52
CA THR A 49 15.65 -0.95 25.42
C THR A 49 15.53 0.38 24.68
N ALA A 50 15.72 0.40 23.36
CA ALA A 50 15.49 1.60 22.54
C ALA A 50 14.00 1.98 22.42
N CYS A 51 13.09 1.00 22.45
CA CYS A 51 11.64 1.27 22.42
C CYS A 51 11.10 1.96 23.67
N THR A 52 11.82 1.93 24.80
CA THR A 52 11.41 2.59 26.05
C THR A 52 12.01 3.99 26.20
N THR A 53 13.05 4.35 25.43
CA THR A 53 13.86 5.55 25.70
C THR A 53 13.56 6.75 24.78
N ILE A 54 12.70 6.60 23.76
CA ILE A 54 12.25 7.73 22.91
C ILE A 54 11.36 8.72 23.69
N ALA A 55 10.91 8.38 24.90
CA ALA A 55 10.06 9.23 25.73
C ALA A 55 10.74 10.44 26.41
N ILE A 56 12.06 10.70 26.24
CA ILE A 56 12.77 11.67 27.12
C ILE A 56 13.46 12.85 26.40
N ALA A 57 13.67 12.84 25.08
CA ALA A 57 14.46 13.91 24.45
C ALA A 57 13.68 15.19 24.05
N GLY A 58 12.38 15.29 24.39
CA GLY A 58 11.53 16.40 23.98
C GLY A 58 10.55 16.86 25.05
N GLY A 59 11.01 17.16 26.27
CA GLY A 59 10.39 18.18 27.14
C GLY A 59 8.88 18.20 27.37
N VAL A 60 8.16 17.08 27.20
CA VAL A 60 6.77 16.90 27.64
C VAL A 60 6.72 15.57 28.37
N SER A 61 6.40 15.61 29.66
CA SER A 61 6.27 14.43 30.51
C SER A 61 5.20 13.47 29.99
N PHE A 62 5.60 12.39 29.32
CA PHE A 62 4.75 11.29 28.86
C PHE A 62 4.34 10.40 30.06
N ALA A 63 3.36 10.84 30.85
CA ALA A 63 2.82 10.09 32.00
C ALA A 63 1.43 9.48 31.76
N GLY A 64 1.01 9.32 30.49
CA GLY A 64 -0.37 8.90 30.15
C GLY A 64 -0.52 7.86 29.03
N TYR A 65 0.55 7.30 28.45
CA TYR A 65 0.40 6.17 27.52
C TYR A 65 0.22 4.88 28.33
N GLY A 66 -1.02 4.55 28.64
CA GLY A 66 -1.36 3.23 29.15
C GLY A 66 -1.01 2.18 28.10
N LEU A 67 -0.04 1.31 28.37
CA LEU A 67 -0.02 -0.13 28.07
C LEU A 67 -0.76 -0.62 26.79
N TYR A 68 -0.62 0.02 25.63
CA TYR A 68 -1.09 -0.59 24.39
C TYR A 68 -0.10 -1.66 23.93
N GLN A 69 -0.58 -2.90 23.74
CA GLN A 69 0.25 -3.99 23.26
C GLN A 69 0.76 -3.69 21.85
N LYS A 70 2.03 -4.04 21.59
CA LYS A 70 2.63 -4.01 20.25
C LYS A 70 1.71 -4.77 19.28
N ILE A 71 1.19 -4.08 18.27
CA ILE A 71 0.33 -4.69 17.26
C ILE A 71 1.14 -5.22 16.08
N TRP A 72 2.32 -4.63 15.83
CA TRP A 72 3.20 -5.02 14.74
C TRP A 72 4.06 -6.23 15.13
N LYS A 73 3.87 -7.33 14.39
CA LYS A 73 4.79 -8.46 14.41
C LYS A 73 5.80 -8.28 13.28
N ASP A 74 7.07 -8.52 13.58
CA ASP A 74 8.12 -8.41 12.58
C ASP A 74 7.83 -9.38 11.41
N PRO A 75 7.76 -8.88 10.15
CA PRO A 75 7.45 -9.69 8.99
C PRO A 75 8.44 -10.84 8.81
N GLU A 76 7.93 -11.99 8.37
CA GLU A 76 8.77 -13.09 7.91
C GLU A 76 9.35 -12.72 6.54
N ARG A 77 10.68 -12.64 6.45
CA ARG A 77 11.41 -12.38 5.20
C ARG A 77 11.73 -13.71 4.52
N ILE A 78 11.31 -13.85 3.27
CA ILE A 78 11.50 -15.05 2.45
C ILE A 78 11.95 -14.63 1.04
N SER A 79 12.88 -15.37 0.41
CA SER A 79 13.23 -15.08 -0.99
C SER A 79 12.09 -15.48 -1.94
N ILE A 80 12.02 -14.89 -3.14
CA ILE A 80 11.00 -15.29 -4.13
C ILE A 80 11.16 -16.77 -4.49
N GLU A 81 12.39 -17.26 -4.60
CA GLU A 81 12.68 -18.69 -4.85
C GLU A 81 12.08 -19.60 -3.75
N GLN A 82 12.30 -19.26 -2.48
CA GLN A 82 11.76 -20.01 -1.35
C GLN A 82 10.24 -19.91 -1.29
N ALA A 83 9.67 -18.74 -1.58
CA ALA A 83 8.22 -18.56 -1.61
C ALA A 83 7.58 -19.45 -2.69
N LYS A 84 8.20 -19.57 -3.87
CA LYS A 84 7.77 -20.48 -4.94
C LYS A 84 7.78 -21.95 -4.48
N GLN A 85 8.84 -22.38 -3.79
CA GLN A 85 8.92 -23.74 -3.24
C GLN A 85 7.84 -23.99 -2.15
N GLN A 86 7.60 -23.01 -1.27
CA GLN A 86 6.56 -23.13 -0.24
C GLN A 86 5.15 -23.15 -0.81
N LEU A 87 4.86 -22.48 -1.93
CA LEU A 87 3.55 -22.56 -2.58
C LEU A 87 3.23 -23.99 -3.03
N ASP A 88 4.24 -24.72 -3.53
CA ASP A 88 4.07 -26.11 -3.94
C ASP A 88 3.77 -27.02 -2.73
N GLU A 89 4.31 -26.72 -1.54
CA GLU A 89 4.13 -27.53 -0.32
C GLU A 89 2.93 -27.12 0.56
N GLU A 90 2.69 -25.83 0.79
CA GLU A 90 1.58 -25.30 1.61
C GLU A 90 0.21 -25.40 0.92
N SER A 91 0.17 -25.52 -0.42
CA SER A 91 -1.09 -25.63 -1.19
C SER A 91 -1.98 -26.81 -0.76
N GLN A 92 -1.42 -27.82 -0.08
CA GLN A 92 -2.12 -29.07 0.24
C GLN A 92 -2.71 -29.16 1.67
N ILE A 93 -2.35 -28.28 2.61
CA ILE A 93 -2.64 -28.54 4.05
C ILE A 93 -3.79 -27.70 4.63
N GLN A 94 -4.12 -26.52 4.07
CA GLN A 94 -5.14 -25.63 4.63
C GLN A 94 -6.19 -25.08 3.64
N ASN A 95 -6.11 -25.46 2.36
CA ASN A 95 -7.03 -24.99 1.34
C ASN A 95 -8.25 -25.91 1.18
N ILE A 96 -9.38 -25.37 0.74
CA ILE A 96 -10.48 -26.18 0.24
C ILE A 96 -10.07 -26.93 -1.04
N THR A 97 -10.79 -28.01 -1.37
CA THR A 97 -10.58 -28.69 -2.65
C THR A 97 -11.21 -27.93 -3.82
N GLU A 98 -10.82 -28.27 -5.05
CA GLU A 98 -11.41 -27.71 -6.26
C GLU A 98 -12.92 -27.99 -6.34
N GLU A 99 -13.38 -29.18 -5.94
CA GLU A 99 -14.80 -29.54 -5.91
C GLU A 99 -15.58 -28.67 -4.93
N GLN A 100 -15.04 -28.45 -3.73
CA GLN A 100 -15.65 -27.54 -2.74
C GLN A 100 -15.71 -26.11 -3.28
N ALA A 101 -14.65 -25.64 -3.93
CA ALA A 101 -14.63 -24.32 -4.56
C ALA A 101 -15.66 -24.21 -5.69
N LYS A 102 -15.84 -25.28 -6.48
CA LYS A 102 -16.83 -25.35 -7.54
C LYS A 102 -18.26 -25.29 -7.00
N GLU A 103 -18.56 -26.03 -5.93
CA GLU A 103 -19.87 -25.96 -5.26
C GLU A 103 -20.20 -24.54 -4.78
N ILE A 104 -19.22 -23.86 -4.15
CA ILE A 104 -19.36 -22.46 -3.73
C ILE A 104 -19.62 -21.56 -4.94
N ALA A 105 -18.90 -21.74 -6.03
CA ALA A 105 -19.08 -20.97 -7.25
C ALA A 105 -20.47 -21.18 -7.88
N GLU A 106 -20.95 -22.42 -7.98
CA GLU A 106 -22.28 -22.75 -8.50
C GLU A 106 -23.40 -22.18 -7.62
N GLN A 107 -23.27 -22.30 -6.30
CA GLN A 107 -24.21 -21.70 -5.37
C GLN A 107 -24.22 -20.18 -5.54
N LYS A 108 -23.04 -19.55 -5.61
CA LYS A 108 -22.96 -18.10 -5.76
C LYS A 108 -23.62 -17.62 -7.04
N LEU A 109 -23.36 -18.26 -8.18
CA LEU A 109 -24.00 -17.93 -9.46
C LEU A 109 -25.53 -17.96 -9.35
N LYS A 110 -26.10 -18.98 -8.69
CA LYS A 110 -27.55 -19.07 -8.44
C LYS A 110 -28.04 -17.91 -7.56
N GLU A 111 -27.33 -17.59 -6.48
CA GLU A 111 -27.68 -16.51 -5.55
C GLU A 111 -27.75 -15.14 -6.24
N ILE A 112 -26.83 -14.84 -7.17
CA ILE A 112 -26.80 -13.56 -7.88
C ILE A 112 -27.60 -13.56 -9.20
N GLY A 113 -28.38 -14.61 -9.46
CA GLY A 113 -29.32 -14.71 -10.57
C GLY A 113 -28.68 -15.10 -11.92
N PHE A 114 -27.55 -15.80 -11.90
CA PHE A 114 -26.87 -16.40 -13.06
C PHE A 114 -27.18 -17.91 -13.14
N THR A 115 -28.46 -18.28 -13.11
CA THR A 115 -28.92 -19.68 -13.00
C THR A 115 -28.65 -20.53 -14.23
N ASP A 116 -28.47 -19.90 -15.40
CA ASP A 116 -28.19 -20.58 -16.68
C ASP A 116 -26.68 -20.77 -16.94
N GLU A 117 -25.83 -20.22 -16.05
CA GLU A 117 -24.39 -20.39 -16.13
C GLU A 117 -23.97 -21.75 -15.58
N ILE A 118 -23.21 -22.49 -16.40
CA ILE A 118 -22.66 -23.80 -16.05
C ILE A 118 -21.15 -23.70 -16.12
N ILE A 119 -20.46 -24.15 -15.07
CA ILE A 119 -19.00 -24.25 -15.07
C ILE A 119 -18.58 -25.35 -16.06
N VAL A 120 -17.77 -24.97 -17.04
CA VAL A 120 -17.31 -25.87 -18.11
C VAL A 120 -15.84 -26.25 -17.96
N GLU A 121 -15.02 -25.43 -17.32
CA GLU A 121 -13.60 -25.70 -17.10
C GLU A 121 -13.04 -24.93 -15.91
N THR A 122 -11.95 -25.47 -15.37
CA THR A 122 -11.05 -24.78 -14.43
C THR A 122 -10.02 -24.01 -15.26
N THR A 123 -9.68 -22.79 -14.83
CA THR A 123 -8.80 -21.89 -15.57
C THR A 123 -7.90 -21.13 -14.60
N ASP A 124 -6.84 -20.51 -15.13
CA ASP A 124 -5.95 -19.67 -14.33
C ASP A 124 -6.54 -18.28 -14.07
N VAL A 125 -6.02 -17.61 -13.04
CA VAL A 125 -6.35 -16.20 -12.77
C VAL A 125 -5.92 -15.36 -13.98
N PRO A 126 -6.76 -14.45 -14.50
CA PRO A 126 -6.41 -13.60 -15.64
C PRO A 126 -5.31 -12.55 -15.36
N ASP A 127 -4.67 -12.57 -14.19
CA ASP A 127 -3.60 -11.65 -13.79
C ASP A 127 -2.34 -12.43 -13.39
N GLN A 128 -1.27 -12.25 -14.17
CA GLN A 128 0.01 -12.95 -14.02
C GLN A 128 0.76 -12.61 -12.71
N ASN A 129 0.27 -11.63 -11.92
CA ASN A 129 0.92 -11.18 -10.69
C ASN A 129 0.35 -11.74 -9.38
N LYS A 130 -0.58 -12.72 -9.40
CA LYS A 130 -1.14 -13.27 -8.15
C LYS A 130 -0.54 -14.61 -7.75
N LEU A 131 0.03 -14.61 -6.55
CA LEU A 131 0.28 -15.79 -5.73
C LEU A 131 -1.01 -16.64 -5.62
N LEU A 132 -0.86 -17.92 -5.98
CA LEU A 132 -1.84 -19.00 -6.13
C LEU A 132 -2.72 -19.23 -4.87
N THR A 133 -3.77 -18.44 -4.67
CA THR A 133 -4.67 -18.62 -3.51
C THR A 133 -6.15 -18.66 -3.88
N SER A 134 -6.49 -18.73 -5.16
CA SER A 134 -7.87 -18.76 -5.65
C SER A 134 -8.07 -19.85 -6.70
N TYR A 135 -9.22 -20.52 -6.65
CA TYR A 135 -9.72 -21.35 -7.73
C TYR A 135 -10.54 -20.50 -8.69
N CYS A 136 -10.29 -20.63 -9.99
CA CYS A 136 -11.03 -19.92 -11.03
C CYS A 136 -11.71 -20.89 -11.98
N PHE A 137 -12.98 -20.61 -12.28
CA PHE A 137 -13.80 -21.44 -13.16
C PHE A 137 -14.38 -20.60 -14.28
N ARG A 138 -14.35 -21.13 -15.51
CA ARG A 138 -15.02 -20.52 -16.66
C ARG A 138 -16.39 -21.15 -16.86
N THR A 139 -17.37 -20.30 -17.19
CA THR A 139 -18.72 -20.73 -17.53
C THR A 139 -18.94 -20.85 -19.03
N ASN A 140 -20.02 -21.52 -19.43
CA ASN A 140 -20.50 -21.63 -20.82
C ASN A 140 -20.67 -20.27 -21.53
N ASN A 141 -20.96 -19.17 -20.82
CA ASN A 141 -21.06 -17.83 -21.40
C ASN A 141 -19.85 -16.93 -21.12
N LYS A 142 -18.66 -17.52 -20.97
CA LYS A 142 -17.37 -16.82 -20.84
C LYS A 142 -17.21 -15.99 -19.56
N TRP A 143 -18.02 -16.23 -18.53
CA TRP A 143 -17.75 -15.66 -17.22
C TRP A 143 -16.60 -16.41 -16.56
N ILE A 144 -15.82 -15.69 -15.76
CA ILE A 144 -14.80 -16.27 -14.89
C ILE A 144 -15.20 -15.95 -13.46
N ILE A 145 -15.49 -16.99 -12.68
CA ILE A 145 -15.79 -16.88 -11.26
C ILE A 145 -14.58 -17.34 -10.44
N SER A 146 -14.23 -16.60 -9.40
CA SER A 146 -13.08 -16.87 -8.52
C SER A 146 -13.51 -17.08 -7.08
N VAL A 147 -12.93 -18.08 -6.43
CA VAL A 147 -13.18 -18.45 -5.03
C VAL A 147 -11.84 -18.56 -4.30
N ASN A 148 -11.72 -17.89 -3.17
CA ASN A 148 -10.52 -17.92 -2.35
C ASN A 148 -10.36 -19.31 -1.71
N ALA A 149 -9.23 -19.96 -1.98
CA ALA A 149 -8.95 -21.31 -1.53
C ALA A 149 -8.79 -21.42 0.01
N LYS A 150 -8.33 -20.35 0.67
CA LYS A 150 -8.10 -20.34 2.13
C LYS A 150 -9.36 -20.02 2.92
N THR A 151 -10.14 -19.06 2.45
CA THR A 151 -11.32 -18.56 3.18
C THR A 151 -12.63 -19.21 2.75
N ALA A 152 -12.62 -19.97 1.65
CA ALA A 152 -13.81 -20.57 1.04
C ALA A 152 -14.89 -19.53 0.69
N LYS A 153 -14.47 -18.32 0.30
CA LYS A 153 -15.36 -17.21 -0.05
C LYS A 153 -15.25 -16.88 -1.53
N PHE A 154 -16.39 -16.50 -2.12
CA PHE A 154 -16.43 -15.85 -3.42
C PHE A 154 -15.58 -14.56 -3.41
N GLU A 155 -14.81 -14.36 -4.47
CA GLU A 155 -13.99 -13.15 -4.66
C GLU A 155 -14.51 -12.29 -5.80
N SER A 156 -14.71 -12.88 -6.98
CA SER A 156 -15.10 -12.10 -8.17
C SER A 156 -15.82 -12.91 -9.25
N LEU A 157 -16.62 -12.20 -10.06
CA LEU A 157 -17.24 -12.67 -11.29
C LEU A 157 -16.93 -11.65 -12.40
N ILE A 158 -16.17 -12.07 -13.42
CA ILE A 158 -15.68 -11.19 -14.49
C ILE A 158 -16.15 -11.70 -15.84
N PHE A 159 -16.63 -10.80 -16.70
CA PHE A 159 -16.98 -11.14 -18.07
C PHE A 159 -15.71 -11.19 -18.94
N GLY A 160 -15.39 -12.37 -19.47
CA GLY A 160 -14.15 -12.63 -20.21
C GLY A 160 -14.12 -12.13 -21.66
N ASP A 161 -15.05 -11.27 -22.08
CA ASP A 161 -15.11 -10.78 -23.47
C ASP A 161 -15.34 -9.26 -23.54
N TYR A 162 -14.77 -8.64 -24.55
CA TYR A 162 -14.92 -7.22 -24.83
C TYR A 162 -15.18 -6.95 -26.30
N ASN A 163 -16.26 -6.21 -26.61
CA ASN A 163 -16.55 -5.77 -27.96
C ASN A 163 -16.43 -4.25 -28.07
N LYS A 164 -15.49 -3.80 -28.90
CA LYS A 164 -15.25 -2.37 -29.16
C LYS A 164 -16.50 -1.60 -29.61
N LYS A 165 -17.47 -2.27 -30.25
CA LYS A 165 -18.75 -1.63 -30.65
C LYS A 165 -19.59 -1.16 -29.46
N TRP A 166 -19.33 -1.64 -28.24
CA TRP A 166 -20.03 -1.19 -27.03
C TRP A 166 -19.66 0.25 -26.65
N GLU A 167 -18.52 0.77 -27.10
CA GLU A 167 -18.08 2.15 -26.85
C GLU A 167 -18.98 3.21 -27.50
N ASN A 168 -19.79 2.79 -28.49
CA ASN A 168 -20.75 3.67 -29.17
C ASN A 168 -21.99 4.02 -28.32
N TYR A 169 -22.13 3.40 -27.16
CA TYR A 169 -23.28 3.60 -26.27
C TYR A 169 -22.78 4.27 -25.01
N THR A 170 -23.47 5.33 -24.60
CA THR A 170 -23.17 6.03 -23.35
C THR A 170 -24.45 6.25 -22.56
N ILE A 171 -24.30 6.32 -21.24
CA ILE A 171 -25.34 6.77 -20.32
C ILE A 171 -24.79 7.90 -19.46
N THR A 172 -25.68 8.63 -18.82
CA THR A 172 -25.33 9.69 -17.88
C THR A 172 -24.88 9.12 -16.53
N ARG A 173 -24.18 9.93 -15.73
CA ARG A 173 -23.82 9.60 -14.35
C ARG A 173 -25.03 9.23 -13.50
N LYS A 174 -26.13 9.97 -13.64
CA LYS A 174 -27.37 9.73 -12.88
C LYS A 174 -27.94 8.35 -13.20
N GLU A 175 -28.06 8.02 -14.48
CA GLU A 175 -28.49 6.68 -14.91
C GLU A 175 -27.52 5.61 -14.43
N ALA A 176 -26.20 5.85 -14.50
CA ALA A 176 -25.21 4.90 -14.01
C ALA A 176 -25.32 4.63 -12.50
N ILE A 177 -25.62 5.65 -11.68
CA ILE A 177 -25.89 5.46 -10.24
C ILE A 177 -27.11 4.56 -10.03
N GLU A 178 -28.18 4.75 -10.80
CA GLU A 178 -29.37 3.90 -10.74
C GLU A 178 -29.03 2.45 -11.11
N VAL A 179 -28.28 2.23 -12.21
CA VAL A 179 -27.84 0.88 -12.61
C VAL A 179 -26.97 0.21 -11.54
N ALA A 180 -26.02 0.95 -10.95
CA ALA A 180 -25.17 0.44 -9.88
C ALA A 180 -26.00 -0.01 -8.66
N LYS A 181 -26.99 0.80 -8.25
CA LYS A 181 -27.90 0.48 -7.15
C LYS A 181 -28.82 -0.70 -7.46
N ASP A 182 -29.28 -0.82 -8.71
CA ASP A 182 -30.09 -1.96 -9.15
C ASP A 182 -29.31 -3.27 -9.05
N PHE A 183 -28.04 -3.31 -9.50
CA PHE A 183 -27.17 -4.48 -9.32
C PHE A 183 -26.89 -4.76 -7.85
N TYR A 184 -26.59 -3.72 -7.07
CA TYR A 184 -26.35 -3.84 -5.64
C TYR A 184 -27.52 -4.51 -4.91
N ASN A 185 -28.74 -4.04 -5.17
CA ASN A 185 -29.97 -4.63 -4.62
C ASN A 185 -30.21 -6.05 -5.16
N LYS A 186 -29.99 -6.28 -6.46
CA LYS A 186 -30.15 -7.61 -7.09
C LYS A 186 -29.21 -8.65 -6.49
N PHE A 187 -28.01 -8.26 -6.06
CA PHE A 187 -27.05 -9.16 -5.42
C PHE A 187 -27.32 -9.37 -3.92
N GLY A 188 -28.42 -8.83 -3.40
CA GLY A 188 -28.91 -9.09 -2.05
C GLY A 188 -28.38 -8.13 -0.99
N TYR A 189 -27.63 -7.09 -1.37
CA TYR A 189 -27.20 -6.06 -0.44
C TYR A 189 -28.35 -5.10 -0.12
N LYS A 190 -28.37 -4.59 1.11
CA LYS A 190 -29.40 -3.67 1.59
C LYS A 190 -28.86 -2.26 1.72
N GLU A 191 -29.75 -1.29 1.63
CA GLU A 191 -29.42 0.10 1.92
C GLU A 191 -28.80 0.23 3.32
N GLY A 192 -27.63 0.89 3.39
CA GLY A 192 -26.85 1.01 4.62
C GLY A 192 -25.81 -0.08 4.85
N ASP A 193 -25.82 -1.20 4.11
CA ASP A 193 -24.76 -2.21 4.24
C ASP A 193 -23.42 -1.63 3.78
N TYR A 194 -23.37 -0.99 2.61
CA TYR A 194 -22.21 -0.30 2.05
C TYR A 194 -22.68 1.01 1.40
N GLN A 195 -21.83 2.05 1.46
CA GLN A 195 -22.09 3.32 0.79
C GLN A 195 -21.44 3.34 -0.58
N LEU A 196 -22.14 3.83 -1.61
CA LEU A 196 -21.52 4.13 -2.91
C LEU A 196 -20.55 5.30 -2.74
N VAL A 197 -19.25 5.02 -2.71
CA VAL A 197 -18.20 6.02 -2.43
C VAL A 197 -17.50 6.52 -3.69
N SER A 198 -17.57 5.75 -4.77
CA SER A 198 -16.90 6.10 -6.03
C SER A 198 -17.68 5.57 -7.23
N LEU A 199 -17.77 6.39 -8.27
CA LEU A 199 -18.27 6.00 -9.58
C LEU A 199 -17.37 6.58 -10.67
N ARG A 200 -16.59 5.71 -11.31
CA ARG A 200 -15.70 6.06 -12.43
C ARG A 200 -16.35 5.70 -13.75
N ALA A 201 -15.94 6.33 -14.84
CA ALA A 201 -16.34 5.92 -16.17
C ALA A 201 -15.18 5.95 -17.14
N ASN A 202 -15.18 4.99 -18.07
CA ASN A 202 -14.42 5.12 -19.30
C ASN A 202 -15.30 5.81 -20.35
N ASP A 203 -14.72 6.79 -21.03
CA ASP A 203 -15.32 7.49 -22.15
C ASP A 203 -14.34 7.58 -23.33
N LEU A 204 -14.85 7.89 -24.52
CA LEU A 204 -14.05 8.00 -25.74
C LEU A 204 -13.14 9.23 -25.77
N LYS A 205 -13.42 10.24 -24.93
CA LYS A 205 -12.64 11.48 -24.88
C LYS A 205 -11.46 11.37 -23.93
N GLY A 206 -11.39 10.31 -23.13
CA GLY A 206 -10.41 10.15 -22.07
C GLY A 206 -10.58 11.17 -20.95
N GLU A 207 -11.75 11.84 -20.85
CA GLU A 207 -12.01 12.78 -19.76
C GLU A 207 -12.13 12.02 -18.44
N GLY A 208 -12.74 10.83 -18.50
CA GLY A 208 -12.83 9.89 -17.41
C GLY A 208 -13.45 10.52 -16.18
N ASN A 209 -14.34 11.51 -16.32
CA ASN A 209 -14.92 12.32 -15.24
C ASN A 209 -16.16 11.69 -14.61
N GLY A 210 -16.61 10.55 -15.15
CA GLY A 210 -17.78 9.86 -14.66
C GLY A 210 -19.10 10.54 -15.00
N ASN A 211 -19.14 11.61 -15.79
CA ASN A 211 -20.37 12.31 -16.20
C ASN A 211 -21.13 11.54 -17.30
N THR A 212 -20.38 10.99 -18.25
CA THR A 212 -20.87 10.10 -19.30
C THR A 212 -19.81 9.07 -19.60
N GLY A 213 -20.20 7.87 -20.04
CA GLY A 213 -19.24 6.85 -20.44
C GLY A 213 -19.90 5.60 -20.97
N PHE A 214 -19.09 4.69 -21.51
CA PHE A 214 -19.55 3.42 -22.07
C PHE A 214 -19.34 2.25 -21.10
N LYS A 215 -18.49 2.43 -20.08
CA LYS A 215 -18.24 1.48 -19.01
C LYS A 215 -18.08 2.23 -17.71
N PHE A 216 -18.75 1.76 -16.66
CA PHE A 216 -18.72 2.37 -15.33
C PHE A 216 -18.13 1.42 -14.31
N PHE A 217 -17.50 1.98 -13.29
CA PHE A 217 -16.88 1.26 -12.19
C PHE A 217 -17.40 1.84 -10.88
N ALA A 218 -18.35 1.14 -10.25
CA ALA A 218 -18.95 1.55 -9.00
C ALA A 218 -18.28 0.83 -7.83
N THR A 219 -17.91 1.57 -6.79
CA THR A 219 -17.36 1.00 -5.54
C THR A 219 -18.27 1.36 -4.39
N PHE A 220 -18.81 0.34 -3.73
CA PHE A 220 -19.56 0.44 -2.50
C PHE A 220 -18.65 -0.02 -1.35
N SER A 221 -18.42 0.82 -0.34
CA SER A 221 -17.52 0.52 0.78
C SER A 221 -18.23 0.66 2.12
N LYS A 222 -17.78 -0.09 3.13
CA LYS A 222 -18.10 0.22 4.52
C LYS A 222 -17.45 1.54 4.90
N VAL A 223 -18.19 2.42 5.56
CA VAL A 223 -17.70 3.74 5.98
C VAL A 223 -17.73 3.83 7.50
N TYR A 224 -16.60 4.20 8.08
CA TYR A 224 -16.40 4.33 9.52
C TYR A 224 -15.91 5.74 9.83
N ASP A 225 -16.69 6.53 10.57
CA ASP A 225 -16.36 7.91 10.91
C ASP A 225 -15.99 8.77 9.68
N GLY A 226 -16.71 8.56 8.57
CA GLY A 226 -16.46 9.24 7.29
C GLY A 226 -15.29 8.70 6.46
N LEU A 227 -14.59 7.65 6.93
CA LEU A 227 -13.51 6.99 6.21
C LEU A 227 -14.02 5.71 5.55
N ALA A 228 -13.87 5.61 4.22
CA ALA A 228 -14.20 4.39 3.49
C ALA A 228 -13.13 3.30 3.71
N ASN A 229 -13.56 2.08 4.02
CA ASN A 229 -12.71 0.90 4.01
C ASN A 229 -12.68 0.31 2.59
N SER A 230 -11.58 0.51 1.86
CA SER A 230 -11.39 -0.04 0.51
C SER A 230 -11.16 -1.56 0.49
N TYR A 231 -10.91 -2.16 1.66
CA TYR A 231 -10.70 -3.58 1.85
C TYR A 231 -11.96 -4.33 2.33
N GLU A 232 -13.03 -3.59 2.63
CA GLU A 232 -14.36 -4.14 2.91
C GLU A 232 -15.35 -3.43 1.98
N SER A 233 -15.44 -3.96 0.76
CA SER A 233 -16.08 -3.30 -0.36
C SER A 233 -16.70 -4.27 -1.35
N VAL A 234 -17.61 -3.73 -2.16
CA VAL A 234 -18.28 -4.36 -3.27
C VAL A 234 -18.05 -3.51 -4.51
N GLU A 235 -17.38 -4.06 -5.51
CA GLU A 235 -17.14 -3.39 -6.80
C GLU A 235 -18.11 -3.98 -7.84
N ILE A 236 -18.82 -3.11 -8.55
CA ILE A 236 -19.79 -3.46 -9.59
C ILE A 236 -19.48 -2.62 -10.82
N ASP A 237 -18.99 -3.27 -11.86
CA ASP A 237 -18.71 -2.63 -13.13
C ASP A 237 -19.72 -3.09 -14.17
N PHE A 238 -20.15 -2.18 -15.03
CA PHE A 238 -21.15 -2.48 -16.05
C PHE A 238 -20.98 -1.62 -17.31
N LEU A 239 -21.55 -2.11 -18.40
CA LEU A 239 -21.51 -1.48 -19.72
C LEU A 239 -22.80 -0.67 -19.97
N ALA A 240 -22.66 0.49 -20.60
CA ALA A 240 -23.76 1.40 -20.88
C ALA A 240 -24.81 0.81 -21.84
N LYS A 241 -24.36 0.15 -22.92
CA LYS A 241 -25.21 -0.33 -24.02
C LYS A 241 -26.49 -1.04 -23.57
N ASP A 242 -26.32 -2.08 -22.76
CA ASP A 242 -27.40 -2.96 -22.32
C ASP A 242 -27.49 -3.01 -20.78
N LYS A 243 -26.86 -2.04 -20.10
CA LYS A 243 -26.72 -2.01 -18.63
C LYS A 243 -26.19 -3.35 -18.07
N LYS A 244 -25.32 -4.00 -18.84
CA LYS A 244 -24.88 -5.38 -18.58
C LYS A 244 -23.73 -5.38 -17.59
N LEU A 245 -23.77 -6.28 -16.61
CA LEU A 245 -22.66 -6.53 -15.69
C LEU A 245 -21.40 -6.86 -16.51
N TYR A 246 -20.26 -6.35 -16.05
CA TYR A 246 -18.95 -6.63 -16.60
C TYR A 246 -18.02 -7.24 -15.55
N ASN A 247 -18.06 -6.73 -14.32
CA ASN A 247 -17.28 -7.24 -13.22
C ASN A 247 -18.06 -7.07 -11.90
N TYR A 248 -17.91 -8.03 -11.00
CA TYR A 248 -18.42 -8.00 -9.65
C TYR A 248 -17.37 -8.57 -8.71
N THR A 249 -16.85 -7.76 -7.79
CA THR A 249 -15.81 -8.17 -6.83
C THR A 249 -16.26 -7.86 -5.41
N VAL A 250 -15.93 -8.74 -4.47
CA VAL A 250 -16.20 -8.56 -3.03
C VAL A 250 -14.89 -8.66 -2.26
N ARG A 251 -14.69 -7.71 -1.34
CA ARG A 251 -13.61 -7.70 -0.35
C ARG A 251 -14.21 -7.66 1.05
N ASP A 252 -13.65 -8.43 1.98
CA ASP A 252 -14.21 -8.63 3.33
C ASP A 252 -13.12 -8.58 4.42
N ASN A 253 -12.10 -7.74 4.23
CA ASN A 253 -11.11 -7.48 5.27
C ASN A 253 -11.65 -6.42 6.22
N LYS A 254 -12.15 -6.90 7.36
CA LYS A 254 -12.79 -6.07 8.39
C LYS A 254 -11.80 -5.11 9.03
N PHE A 255 -12.24 -3.87 9.16
CA PHE A 255 -11.53 -2.82 9.90
C PHE A 255 -11.68 -3.04 11.41
N GLU A 256 -10.56 -2.99 12.15
CA GLU A 256 -10.55 -3.24 13.60
C GLU A 256 -11.09 -2.08 14.45
N ASN A 257 -11.46 -0.96 13.84
CA ASN A 257 -12.05 0.20 14.51
C ASN A 257 -11.24 0.74 15.70
N ASN A 258 -9.93 0.88 15.52
CA ASN A 258 -9.03 1.35 16.57
C ASN A 258 -9.17 2.86 16.84
N PRO A 259 -9.05 3.30 18.12
CA PRO A 259 -9.23 4.69 18.50
C PRO A 259 -8.08 5.58 18.03
N ILE A 260 -8.34 6.86 17.86
CA ILE A 260 -7.31 7.86 17.53
C ILE A 260 -6.73 8.39 18.84
N GLU A 261 -5.54 7.94 19.20
CA GLU A 261 -4.83 8.35 20.43
C GLU A 261 -3.65 9.28 20.13
N ILE A 262 -3.12 9.24 18.90
CA ILE A 262 -2.01 10.08 18.47
C ILE A 262 -2.51 11.16 17.51
N THR A 263 -1.98 12.36 17.67
CA THR A 263 -2.22 13.51 16.79
C THR A 263 -1.49 13.36 15.46
N LYS A 264 -1.94 14.12 14.46
CA LYS A 264 -1.29 14.22 13.15
C LYS A 264 0.17 14.63 13.27
N GLU A 265 0.47 15.60 14.14
CA GLU A 265 1.80 16.15 14.36
C GLU A 265 2.72 15.09 14.99
N GLN A 266 2.21 14.32 15.96
CA GLN A 266 2.96 13.19 16.53
C GLN A 266 3.29 12.13 15.47
N ALA A 267 2.32 11.78 14.62
CA ALA A 267 2.56 10.83 13.53
C ALA A 267 3.63 11.34 12.54
N ILE A 268 3.60 12.64 12.21
CA ILE A 268 4.62 13.26 11.35
C ILE A 268 6.01 13.16 11.97
N GLU A 269 6.16 13.46 13.25
CA GLU A 269 7.46 13.39 13.92
C GLU A 269 7.96 11.95 14.05
N ILE A 270 7.08 10.98 14.30
CA ILE A 270 7.42 9.55 14.26
C ILE A 270 7.98 9.17 12.87
N ALA A 271 7.26 9.51 11.80
CA ALA A 271 7.67 9.19 10.44
C ALA A 271 9.02 9.82 10.09
N LYS A 272 9.25 11.10 10.41
CA LYS A 272 10.54 11.77 10.18
C LYS A 272 11.68 11.12 10.95
N ASN A 273 11.46 10.79 12.23
CA ASN A 273 12.51 10.20 13.07
C ASN A 273 12.92 8.82 12.57
N GLU A 274 11.97 8.00 12.13
CA GLU A 274 12.26 6.71 11.53
C GLU A 274 12.92 6.86 10.15
N ASP A 275 12.44 7.79 9.32
CA ASP A 275 12.98 8.02 7.98
C ASP A 275 14.45 8.45 7.98
N ARG A 276 14.83 9.31 8.93
CA ARG A 276 16.21 9.81 9.07
C ARG A 276 17.23 8.73 9.43
N LYS A 277 16.79 7.53 9.79
CA LYS A 277 17.69 6.38 10.01
C LYS A 277 18.23 5.81 8.70
N VAL A 278 17.53 6.03 7.58
CA VAL A 278 17.86 5.44 6.27
C VAL A 278 17.90 6.45 5.12
N GLU A 279 17.40 7.67 5.32
CA GLU A 279 17.36 8.72 4.30
C GLU A 279 17.98 10.02 4.80
N THR A 280 18.90 10.55 3.99
CA THR A 280 19.68 11.75 4.29
C THR A 280 19.23 12.96 3.48
N LYS A 281 18.41 12.77 2.43
CA LYS A 281 17.89 13.88 1.63
C LYS A 281 17.03 14.84 2.45
N ASP A 282 17.10 16.11 2.09
CA ASP A 282 16.25 17.14 2.67
C ASP A 282 14.78 16.84 2.40
N ILE A 283 13.96 16.92 3.45
CA ILE A 283 12.51 16.81 3.31
C ILE A 283 12.00 18.18 2.88
N ILE A 284 11.50 18.27 1.66
CA ILE A 284 11.00 19.50 1.04
C ILE A 284 9.47 19.61 1.12
N GLY A 285 8.79 18.53 1.54
CA GLY A 285 7.35 18.51 1.69
C GLY A 285 6.88 17.42 2.64
N VAL A 286 5.85 17.73 3.41
CA VAL A 286 5.18 16.79 4.31
C VAL A 286 3.67 16.95 4.16
N SER A 287 2.96 15.85 3.95
CA SER A 287 1.51 15.79 4.04
C SER A 287 1.10 14.64 4.96
N ALA A 288 -0.03 14.79 5.65
CA ALA A 288 -0.58 13.67 6.42
C ALA A 288 -2.11 13.71 6.51
N GLU A 289 -2.71 12.52 6.46
CA GLU A 289 -4.16 12.34 6.48
C GLU A 289 -4.54 11.00 7.14
N LEU A 290 -5.70 10.94 7.81
CA LEU A 290 -6.24 9.71 8.37
C LEU A 290 -6.82 8.83 7.27
N ARG A 291 -6.50 7.53 7.30
CA ARG A 291 -7.03 6.51 6.39
C ARG A 291 -7.29 5.20 7.12
N ILE A 292 -8.05 4.32 6.47
CA ILE A 292 -8.18 2.92 6.85
C ILE A 292 -7.30 2.14 5.88
N GLU A 293 -6.20 1.58 6.39
CA GLU A 293 -5.22 0.86 5.57
C GLU A 293 -4.94 -0.53 6.11
N LYS A 294 -4.62 -1.42 5.18
CA LYS A 294 -4.11 -2.76 5.48
C LYS A 294 -2.62 -2.68 5.80
N MET A 295 -2.20 -3.43 6.81
CA MET A 295 -0.79 -3.66 7.14
C MET A 295 -0.01 -4.15 5.92
N ASN A 296 1.20 -3.63 5.72
CA ASN A 296 2.13 -4.10 4.68
C ASN A 296 3.58 -3.95 5.14
N ALA A 297 4.50 -4.64 4.45
CA ALA A 297 5.89 -4.69 4.88
C ALA A 297 6.80 -3.60 4.28
N GLU A 298 6.28 -2.70 3.44
CA GLU A 298 7.10 -1.78 2.64
C GLU A 298 8.05 -0.94 3.51
N ALA A 299 7.50 -0.28 4.54
CA ALA A 299 8.31 0.53 5.46
C ALA A 299 9.30 -0.32 6.26
N TYR A 300 8.89 -1.52 6.70
CA TYR A 300 9.78 -2.44 7.42
C TYR A 300 10.96 -2.86 6.54
N ALA A 301 10.70 -3.28 5.31
CA ALA A 301 11.71 -3.70 4.34
C ALA A 301 12.68 -2.55 4.05
N ARG A 302 12.15 -1.34 3.81
CA ARG A 302 12.97 -0.13 3.61
C ARG A 302 13.85 0.19 4.82
N LEU A 303 13.31 0.13 6.03
CA LEU A 303 14.02 0.54 7.25
C LEU A 303 15.10 -0.45 7.69
N LYS A 304 14.88 -1.76 7.49
CA LYS A 304 15.85 -2.81 7.88
C LYS A 304 16.78 -3.25 6.75
N TYR A 305 16.33 -3.19 5.51
CA TYR A 305 16.99 -3.78 4.34
C TYR A 305 16.97 -2.81 3.14
N THR A 306 17.37 -1.56 3.36
CA THR A 306 17.22 -0.46 2.39
C THR A 306 17.77 -0.78 1.00
N ASP A 307 18.97 -1.36 0.91
CA ASP A 307 19.58 -1.68 -0.39
C ASP A 307 18.81 -2.79 -1.11
N ASP A 308 18.49 -3.89 -0.42
CA ASP A 308 17.71 -5.00 -0.97
C ASP A 308 16.30 -4.56 -1.38
N TYR A 309 15.69 -3.64 -0.61
CA TYR A 309 14.37 -3.09 -0.88
C TYR A 309 14.33 -2.32 -2.20
N TYR A 310 15.33 -1.46 -2.45
CA TYR A 310 15.36 -0.63 -3.65
C TYR A 310 15.96 -1.34 -4.86
N LYS A 311 16.76 -2.39 -4.67
CA LYS A 311 17.43 -3.11 -5.77
C LYS A 311 16.49 -3.52 -6.91
N PRO A 312 15.37 -4.23 -6.68
CA PRO A 312 14.46 -4.62 -7.76
C PRO A 312 13.73 -3.42 -8.41
N MET A 313 13.70 -2.26 -7.75
CA MET A 313 13.10 -1.04 -8.30
C MET A 313 14.09 -0.24 -9.16
N MET A 314 15.39 -0.50 -9.03
CA MET A 314 16.46 0.25 -9.68
C MET A 314 17.22 -0.57 -10.72
N GLN A 315 17.10 -1.89 -10.71
CA GLN A 315 17.84 -2.82 -11.57
C GLN A 315 16.89 -3.72 -12.35
N THR A 316 17.26 -4.04 -13.59
CA THR A 316 16.59 -5.05 -14.40
C THR A 316 17.16 -6.44 -14.08
N GLU A 317 16.34 -7.49 -14.22
CA GLU A 317 16.78 -8.90 -14.13
C GLU A 317 17.38 -9.32 -12.78
N VAL A 318 16.88 -8.75 -11.66
CA VAL A 318 17.29 -9.19 -10.32
C VAL A 318 16.86 -10.64 -10.10
N PRO A 319 17.80 -11.55 -9.74
CA PRO A 319 17.48 -12.95 -9.49
C PRO A 319 16.44 -13.15 -8.37
N ASP A 320 15.61 -14.18 -8.48
CA ASP A 320 14.57 -14.50 -7.49
C ASP A 320 15.13 -14.79 -6.09
N ASN A 321 16.34 -15.32 -6.00
CA ASN A 321 17.02 -15.59 -4.72
C ASN A 321 17.58 -14.33 -4.05
N GLU A 322 17.63 -13.21 -4.79
CA GLU A 322 18.05 -11.89 -4.33
C GLU A 322 16.87 -10.91 -4.19
N SER A 323 15.65 -11.39 -4.45
CA SER A 323 14.40 -10.65 -4.29
C SER A 323 13.62 -11.25 -3.12
N TYR A 324 12.99 -10.40 -2.31
CA TYR A 324 12.40 -10.81 -1.04
C TYR A 324 10.95 -10.40 -0.90
N LEU A 325 10.14 -11.33 -0.40
CA LEU A 325 8.79 -11.07 0.08
C LEU A 325 8.80 -11.02 1.60
N TYR A 326 7.84 -10.28 2.15
CA TYR A 326 7.72 -10.07 3.58
C TYR A 326 6.27 -10.36 3.99
N LYS A 327 6.05 -11.49 4.66
CA LYS A 327 4.69 -11.91 5.09
C LYS A 327 4.29 -11.11 6.33
N THR A 328 3.09 -10.53 6.31
CA THR A 328 2.53 -9.70 7.39
C THR A 328 1.12 -10.15 7.74
N ASP A 329 0.68 -9.85 8.97
CA ASP A 329 -0.70 -10.10 9.39
C ASP A 329 -1.65 -9.24 8.53
N ASP A 330 -2.79 -9.79 8.11
CA ASP A 330 -3.76 -9.13 7.22
C ASP A 330 -4.73 -8.18 7.97
N ARG A 331 -4.18 -7.37 8.88
CA ARG A 331 -4.97 -6.47 9.73
C ARG A 331 -5.24 -5.15 9.02
N VAL A 332 -6.47 -4.67 9.12
CA VAL A 332 -6.90 -3.38 8.58
C VAL A 332 -7.17 -2.42 9.73
N ARG A 333 -6.47 -1.29 9.73
CA ARG A 333 -6.44 -0.36 10.86
C ARG A 333 -6.46 1.09 10.40
N ARG A 334 -6.80 1.98 11.34
CA ARG A 334 -6.82 3.41 11.16
C ARG A 334 -5.42 3.92 11.39
N VAL A 335 -4.90 4.63 10.40
CA VAL A 335 -3.53 5.12 10.36
C VAL A 335 -3.50 6.57 9.95
N TRP A 336 -2.47 7.29 10.40
CA TRP A 336 -2.00 8.49 9.75
C TRP A 336 -1.06 8.08 8.62
N ILE A 337 -1.48 8.36 7.38
CA ILE A 337 -0.58 8.28 6.23
C ILE A 337 0.25 9.56 6.21
N VAL A 338 1.55 9.44 6.40
CA VAL A 338 2.50 10.55 6.36
C VAL A 338 3.36 10.43 5.11
N VAL A 339 3.23 11.36 4.17
CA VAL A 339 4.06 11.40 2.96
C VAL A 339 5.19 12.40 3.17
N LEU A 340 6.42 11.92 3.02
CA LEU A 340 7.63 12.73 3.00
C LEU A 340 8.11 12.85 1.56
N LYS A 341 8.33 14.08 1.09
CA LYS A 341 8.89 14.38 -0.23
C LYS A 341 10.31 14.88 -0.08
N TYR A 342 11.20 14.39 -0.91
CA TYR A 342 12.63 14.68 -0.82
C TYR A 342 13.08 15.57 -1.96
N GLY A 343 14.06 16.44 -1.67
CA GLY A 343 14.81 17.12 -2.71
C GLY A 343 15.68 16.13 -3.47
N VAL A 344 15.34 15.84 -4.73
CA VAL A 344 16.16 15.00 -5.62
C VAL A 344 16.75 15.88 -6.71
N GLN A 345 18.07 15.86 -6.84
CA GLN A 345 18.79 16.49 -7.94
C GLN A 345 19.24 15.40 -8.92
N ASN A 346 19.26 15.72 -10.21
CA ASN A 346 19.84 14.82 -11.20
C ASN A 346 21.34 14.70 -10.97
N ASP A 347 21.84 13.48 -11.04
CA ASP A 347 23.27 13.18 -11.06
C ASP A 347 23.71 13.16 -12.53
N GLU A 348 24.63 14.06 -12.89
CA GLU A 348 25.17 14.16 -14.24
C GLU A 348 25.93 12.90 -14.68
N ASN A 349 26.35 12.06 -13.72
CA ASN A 349 27.01 10.77 -13.99
C ASN A 349 26.04 9.61 -14.20
N LYS A 350 24.74 9.81 -13.98
CA LYS A 350 23.69 8.81 -14.20
C LYS A 350 22.97 9.06 -15.52
N SER A 351 22.51 7.97 -16.14
CA SER A 351 21.60 8.09 -17.28
C SER A 351 20.28 8.77 -16.89
N GLU A 352 19.56 9.30 -17.87
CA GLU A 352 18.22 9.88 -17.61
C GLU A 352 17.26 8.83 -17.02
N PHE A 353 17.41 7.56 -17.43
CA PHE A 353 16.63 6.46 -16.88
C PHE A 353 16.91 6.26 -15.39
N GLU A 354 18.18 6.20 -14.99
CA GLU A 354 18.56 6.04 -13.58
C GLU A 354 18.12 7.24 -12.73
N ASN A 355 18.27 8.46 -13.26
CA ASN A 355 17.76 9.67 -12.62
C ASN A 355 16.23 9.64 -12.46
N LEU A 356 15.50 9.18 -13.49
CA LEU A 356 14.05 9.02 -13.42
C LEU A 356 13.63 7.95 -12.40
N ALA A 357 14.30 6.80 -12.38
CA ALA A 357 14.04 5.73 -11.42
C ALA A 357 14.28 6.23 -9.99
N GLU A 358 15.36 6.97 -9.76
CA GLU A 358 15.65 7.55 -8.44
C GLU A 358 14.62 8.58 -8.02
N ARG A 359 14.21 9.50 -8.90
CA ARG A 359 13.12 10.45 -8.62
C ARG A 359 11.81 9.74 -8.31
N THR A 360 11.49 8.66 -9.03
CA THR A 360 10.21 7.96 -8.91
C THR A 360 10.15 7.06 -7.67
N GLN A 361 11.26 6.36 -7.35
CA GLN A 361 11.31 5.36 -6.28
C GLN A 361 11.85 5.91 -4.95
N LYS A 362 12.72 6.94 -5.01
CA LYS A 362 13.41 7.53 -3.85
C LYS A 362 13.16 9.04 -3.70
N GLY A 363 12.25 9.62 -4.48
CA GLY A 363 11.86 11.02 -4.35
C GLY A 363 10.78 11.28 -3.31
N GLN A 364 10.13 10.23 -2.80
CA GLN A 364 9.17 10.32 -1.72
C GLN A 364 8.99 8.97 -1.03
N PHE A 365 8.41 9.00 0.17
CA PHE A 365 7.95 7.80 0.84
C PHE A 365 6.73 8.11 1.71
N SER A 366 5.75 7.21 1.69
CA SER A 366 4.57 7.26 2.54
C SER A 366 4.70 6.27 3.69
N TYR A 367 4.52 6.73 4.93
CA TYR A 367 4.52 5.91 6.14
C TYR A 367 3.12 5.75 6.70
N PHE A 368 2.75 4.53 7.08
CA PHE A 368 1.44 4.22 7.66
C PHE A 368 1.63 4.10 9.16
N VAL A 369 1.35 5.17 9.89
CA VAL A 369 1.54 5.24 11.35
C VAL A 369 0.21 4.91 12.04
N ASP A 370 0.13 3.81 12.77
CA ASP A 370 -1.07 3.43 13.52
C ASP A 370 -1.49 4.55 14.47
N CYS A 371 -2.74 5.00 14.35
CA CYS A 371 -3.18 6.19 15.07
C CYS A 371 -3.46 5.92 16.56
N THR A 372 -3.39 4.66 17.02
CA THR A 372 -3.53 4.27 18.42
C THR A 372 -2.16 4.09 19.07
N THR A 373 -1.26 3.36 18.42
CA THR A 373 0.02 2.94 19.03
C THR A 373 1.22 3.77 18.61
N GLY A 374 1.12 4.50 17.49
CA GLY A 374 2.26 5.18 16.88
C GLY A 374 3.24 4.26 16.15
N GLU A 375 2.93 2.96 16.02
CA GLU A 375 3.77 2.04 15.27
C GLU A 375 3.67 2.30 13.76
N ILE A 376 4.79 2.17 13.04
CA ILE A 376 4.78 2.13 11.57
C ILE A 376 4.38 0.71 11.14
N ILE A 377 3.21 0.59 10.52
CA ILE A 377 2.60 -0.69 10.15
C ILE A 377 2.52 -0.90 8.63
N GLY A 378 3.16 -0.02 7.87
CA GLY A 378 3.21 -0.09 6.41
C GLY A 378 3.82 1.15 5.77
N GLY A 379 3.93 1.11 4.45
CA GLY A 379 4.36 2.26 3.65
C GLY A 379 4.19 2.09 2.15
N SER A 380 4.76 3.01 1.38
CA SER A 380 4.81 2.98 -0.09
C SER A 380 5.85 3.96 -0.63
N THR A 381 6.53 3.62 -1.74
CA THR A 381 7.37 4.58 -2.49
C THR A 381 6.58 5.64 -3.25
N SER A 382 5.25 5.53 -3.30
CA SER A 382 4.37 6.49 -3.94
C SER A 382 3.89 7.60 -2.99
N ASP A 383 3.45 8.73 -3.54
CA ASP A 383 2.64 9.72 -2.84
C ASP A 383 1.22 9.15 -2.69
N TYR A 384 1.04 8.36 -1.65
CA TYR A 384 -0.17 7.57 -1.43
C TYR A 384 -1.41 8.47 -1.36
N LEU A 385 -1.25 9.67 -0.78
CA LEU A 385 -2.32 10.65 -0.67
C LEU A 385 -2.66 11.31 -2.00
N VAL A 386 -1.71 11.59 -2.89
CA VAL A 386 -2.03 12.18 -4.21
C VAL A 386 -2.74 11.19 -5.11
N TRP A 387 -2.28 9.94 -5.15
CA TRP A 387 -2.94 8.91 -5.96
C TRP A 387 -4.37 8.69 -5.48
N ASP A 388 -4.58 8.55 -4.18
CA ASP A 388 -5.91 8.31 -3.63
C ASP A 388 -6.80 9.56 -3.68
N ASN A 389 -6.32 10.74 -3.27
CA ASN A 389 -7.15 11.97 -3.23
C ASN A 389 -7.51 12.51 -4.61
N LYS A 390 -6.61 12.41 -5.60
CA LYS A 390 -6.88 12.94 -6.94
C LYS A 390 -8.01 12.16 -7.61
N TRP A 391 -8.04 10.85 -7.41
CA TRP A 391 -9.09 10.00 -7.99
C TRP A 391 -10.34 9.95 -7.12
N SER A 392 -10.23 9.80 -5.79
CA SER A 392 -11.40 9.74 -4.90
C SER A 392 -12.26 10.99 -4.96
N LYS A 393 -11.66 12.20 -4.94
CA LYS A 393 -12.43 13.45 -5.06
C LYS A 393 -13.08 13.61 -6.43
N TYR A 394 -12.39 13.19 -7.48
CA TYR A 394 -12.89 13.30 -8.84
C TYR A 394 -14.06 12.33 -9.12
N TYR A 395 -14.12 11.23 -8.37
CA TYR A 395 -15.09 10.16 -8.56
C TYR A 395 -16.12 10.01 -7.47
N ALA A 396 -16.03 10.82 -6.41
CA ALA A 396 -16.96 10.85 -5.30
C ALA A 396 -18.40 10.96 -5.80
N VAL A 397 -19.30 10.26 -5.12
CA VAL A 397 -20.73 10.39 -5.33
C VAL A 397 -21.24 11.24 -4.17
N GLU A 398 -21.77 12.42 -4.51
CA GLU A 398 -22.39 13.35 -3.55
C GLU A 398 -23.73 12.82 -3.02
#